data_AF-A0A8S3HJ37-F1
#
_entry.id   AF-A0A8S3HJ37-F1
#
_cell.length_a   1.000
_cell.length_b   1.000
_cell.length_c   1.000
_cell.angle_alpha   90.00
_cell.angle_beta   90.00
_cell.angle_gamma   90.00
#
_symmetry.space_group_name_H-M   'P 1'
#
loop_
_entity.id
_entity.type
_entity.pdbx_description
1 polymer ?
#
loop_
_entity_poly.entity_id
_entity_poly.type
_entity_poly.pdbx_seq_one_letter_code
_entity_poly.pdbx_strand_id
1 'polypeptide(L)'
;QEHPAWAATSSSITSIQTSLRNSPLTSNEQRTSPLQMDNLDQTPLAIAFQEVFHAMMSGNDQENWKKRIVGELLISFPASMLNLFANPSHSPNSLQFRLKNSEHVENITTNSSLIIQNEPSKDSNELIYTFDMTELNNTLRNLQE
;
A
#
# COMPACT_ATOMS: atom_id res chain seq x y z
N GLN A 1 11.63 -2.96 44.96
CA GLN A 1 10.34 -2.93 44.25
C GLN A 1 10.58 -2.11 42.99
N GLU A 2 11.06 -2.78 41.95
CA GLU A 2 11.45 -2.17 40.68
C GLU A 2 10.57 -2.77 39.59
N HIS A 3 9.85 -1.91 38.87
CA HIS A 3 9.08 -2.28 37.69
C HIS A 3 10.03 -2.43 36.50
N PRO A 4 10.00 -3.52 35.71
CA PRO A 4 10.75 -3.55 34.47
C PRO A 4 10.00 -2.69 33.44
N ALA A 5 10.69 -1.67 32.93
CA ALA A 5 10.31 -0.93 31.75
C ALA A 5 10.33 -1.91 30.56
N TRP A 6 9.15 -2.39 30.15
CA TRP A 6 9.07 -3.05 28.86
C TRP A 6 9.30 -1.97 27.79
N ALA A 7 10.36 -2.19 27.02
CA ALA A 7 10.78 -1.33 25.93
C ALA A 7 9.64 -1.22 24.91
N ALA A 8 9.18 0.01 24.70
CA ALA A 8 8.41 0.35 23.52
C ALA A 8 9.36 0.38 22.32
N THR A 9 9.37 -0.67 21.51
CA THR A 9 9.82 -0.58 20.12
C THR A 9 8.81 -1.26 19.21
N SER A 10 7.62 -0.66 19.10
CA SER A 10 6.81 -0.80 17.89
C SER A 10 7.20 0.36 16.98
N SER A 11 8.20 0.13 16.13
CA SER A 11 8.44 1.03 15.01
C SER A 11 7.44 0.66 13.91
N SER A 12 6.28 1.33 13.91
CA SER A 12 5.40 1.36 12.75
C SER A 12 6.19 1.93 11.57
N ILE A 13 6.48 1.11 10.57
CA ILE A 13 7.10 1.59 9.33
C ILE A 13 5.99 2.20 8.48
N THR A 14 5.73 3.49 8.69
CA THR A 14 4.98 4.30 7.74
C THR A 14 5.90 5.40 7.24
N SER A 15 6.80 5.04 6.32
CA SER A 15 7.54 6.02 5.51
C SER A 15 6.97 6.01 4.10
N ILE A 16 5.98 6.86 3.86
CA ILE A 16 5.59 7.26 2.50
C ILE A 16 6.57 8.37 2.10
N GLN A 17 7.65 8.01 1.41
CA GLN A 17 8.51 9.01 0.76
C GLN A 17 8.09 9.17 -0.70
N THR A 18 7.36 10.25 -0.99
CA THR A 18 7.30 10.81 -2.35
C THR A 18 8.54 11.71 -2.52
N SER A 19 9.61 11.20 -3.13
CA SER A 19 10.82 11.99 -3.37
C SER A 19 10.58 13.04 -4.45
N LEU A 20 10.36 14.30 -4.05
CA LEU A 20 10.53 15.47 -4.90
C LEU A 20 11.95 16.01 -4.70
N ARG A 21 12.78 15.91 -5.74
CA ARG A 21 14.15 16.41 -5.76
C ARG A 21 14.12 17.94 -5.86
N ASN A 22 14.24 18.64 -4.75
CA ASN A 22 14.42 20.09 -4.73
C ASN A 22 15.91 20.44 -4.72
N SER A 23 16.38 21.07 -5.81
CA SER A 23 17.61 21.88 -5.80
C SER A 23 17.31 23.27 -5.22
N PRO A 24 18.25 23.93 -4.51
CA PRO A 24 17.95 25.19 -3.81
C PRO A 24 17.87 26.42 -4.74
N LEU A 25 16.70 27.05 -4.70
CA LEU A 25 16.32 28.47 -4.78
C LEU A 25 17.30 29.48 -5.42
N THR A 26 16.83 30.16 -6.48
CA THR A 26 17.09 31.60 -6.67
C THR A 26 15.75 32.33 -6.79
N SER A 27 15.61 33.36 -5.96
CA SER A 27 14.54 34.35 -5.95
C SER A 27 14.23 34.92 -7.33
N ASN A 28 12.94 34.94 -7.72
CA ASN A 28 12.32 36.19 -8.11
C ASN A 28 10.80 36.06 -8.21
N GLU A 29 10.18 37.15 -7.81
CA GLU A 29 8.76 37.41 -7.82
C GLU A 29 8.12 37.16 -9.18
N GLN A 30 7.14 36.27 -9.19
CA GLN A 30 5.99 36.39 -10.07
C GLN A 30 4.82 35.71 -9.38
N ARG A 31 3.91 36.55 -8.86
CA ARG A 31 2.50 36.17 -8.72
C ARG A 31 1.96 35.92 -10.12
N THR A 32 2.23 34.75 -10.67
CA THR A 32 1.42 34.18 -11.73
C THR A 32 0.46 33.24 -11.03
N SER A 33 -0.83 33.33 -11.36
CA SER A 33 -1.86 32.38 -10.92
C SER A 33 -1.31 30.96 -10.98
N PRO A 34 -1.68 30.04 -10.06
CA PRO A 34 -1.22 28.67 -10.17
C PRO A 34 -1.67 28.19 -11.54
N LEU A 35 -0.73 28.08 -12.48
CA LEU A 35 -0.93 27.33 -13.68
C LEU A 35 -1.29 25.95 -13.15
N GLN A 36 -2.57 25.62 -13.28
CA GLN A 36 -3.09 24.28 -13.25
C GLN A 36 -2.41 23.53 -14.41
N MET A 37 -1.11 23.27 -14.26
CA MET A 37 -0.41 22.26 -15.05
C MET A 37 -0.96 20.93 -14.57
N ASP A 38 -2.11 20.58 -15.14
CA ASP A 38 -2.44 19.26 -15.66
C ASP A 38 -2.16 18.04 -14.76
N ASN A 39 -2.29 18.18 -13.44
CA ASN A 39 -2.43 17.06 -12.51
C ASN A 39 -3.88 16.52 -12.49
N LEU A 40 -4.62 16.62 -13.58
CA LEU A 40 -6.06 16.33 -13.59
C LEU A 40 -6.39 14.82 -13.54
N ASP A 41 -5.40 13.93 -13.62
CA ASP A 41 -5.65 12.49 -13.78
C ASP A 41 -4.95 11.60 -12.74
N GLN A 42 -4.67 12.14 -11.54
CA GLN A 42 -4.29 11.32 -10.40
C GLN A 42 -5.51 11.09 -9.51
N THR A 43 -6.16 9.94 -9.68
CA THR A 43 -7.26 9.56 -8.78
C THR A 43 -6.68 8.93 -7.50
N PRO A 44 -6.99 9.47 -6.31
CA PRO A 44 -6.47 8.93 -5.06
C PRO A 44 -7.05 7.55 -4.77
N LEU A 45 -6.18 6.61 -4.37
CA LEU A 45 -6.57 5.31 -3.83
C LEU A 45 -6.26 5.28 -2.34
N ALA A 46 -7.15 4.66 -1.57
CA ALA A 46 -6.89 4.40 -0.16
C ALA A 46 -6.38 2.98 0.02
N ILE A 47 -5.42 2.80 0.93
CA ILE A 47 -4.81 1.51 1.25
C ILE A 47 -4.75 1.40 2.77
N ALA A 48 -5.07 0.21 3.30
CA ALA A 48 -4.98 -0.07 4.72
C ALA A 48 -4.30 -1.42 4.96
N PHE A 49 -3.44 -1.47 5.98
CA PHE A 49 -2.94 -2.71 6.55
C PHE A 49 -3.67 -2.96 7.86
N GLN A 50 -4.25 -4.14 8.00
CA GLN A 50 -4.85 -4.59 9.24
C GLN A 50 -4.09 -5.80 9.73
N GLU A 51 -3.47 -5.72 10.90
CA GLU A 51 -2.70 -6.81 11.48
C GLU A 51 -3.31 -7.25 12.82
N VAL A 52 -3.34 -8.56 13.03
CA VAL A 52 -3.82 -9.19 14.25
C VAL A 52 -2.67 -10.01 14.86
N PHE A 53 -2.29 -9.62 16.07
CA PHE A 53 -1.27 -10.30 16.84
C PHE A 53 -1.92 -11.29 17.82
N HIS A 54 -1.68 -12.57 17.61
CA HIS A 54 -2.06 -13.63 18.54
C HIS A 54 -0.85 -13.97 19.40
N ALA A 55 -1.04 -14.00 20.72
CA ALA A 55 -0.06 -14.54 21.65
C ALA A 55 -0.74 -15.44 22.67
N MET A 56 -0.11 -16.60 22.91
CA MET A 56 -0.45 -17.49 24.00
C MET A 56 0.74 -17.53 24.96
N MET A 57 0.48 -17.09 26.19
CA MET A 57 1.47 -17.04 27.26
C MET A 57 1.33 -18.31 28.11
N SER A 58 2.41 -19.07 28.21
CA SER A 58 2.48 -20.24 29.10
C SER A 58 3.40 -19.88 30.28
N GLY A 59 2.82 -19.35 31.35
CA GLY A 59 3.56 -18.91 32.54
C GLY A 59 4.34 -17.60 32.34
N ASN A 60 5.39 -17.41 33.15
CA ASN A 60 6.17 -16.18 33.19
C ASN A 60 7.38 -16.15 32.24
N ASP A 61 7.62 -17.23 31.49
CA ASP A 61 8.76 -17.30 30.58
C ASP A 61 8.38 -16.76 29.19
N GLN A 62 8.94 -15.59 28.85
CA GLN A 62 8.66 -14.88 27.60
C GLN A 62 9.18 -15.62 26.36
N GLU A 63 10.22 -16.45 26.51
CA GLU A 63 10.80 -17.24 25.42
C GLU A 63 9.85 -18.35 24.94
N ASN A 64 8.96 -18.80 25.82
CA ASN A 64 8.01 -19.89 25.53
C ASN A 64 6.66 -19.41 24.99
N TRP A 65 6.52 -18.12 24.67
CA TRP A 65 5.29 -17.58 24.11
C TRP A 65 5.09 -18.06 22.68
N LYS A 66 3.91 -18.63 22.40
CA LYS A 66 3.51 -18.92 21.02
C LYS A 66 2.88 -17.65 20.45
N LYS A 67 3.50 -17.08 19.42
CA LYS A 67 3.03 -15.86 18.75
C LYS A 67 2.75 -16.12 17.27
N ARG A 68 1.70 -15.48 16.74
CA ARG A 68 1.34 -15.50 15.32
C ARG A 68 0.76 -14.15 14.92
N ILE A 69 1.32 -13.56 13.86
CA ILE A 69 0.77 -12.35 13.24
C ILE A 69 0.05 -12.76 11.97
N VAL A 70 -1.16 -12.23 11.77
CA VAL A 70 -1.90 -12.38 10.52
C VAL A 70 -2.27 -10.98 10.07
N GLY A 71 -2.00 -10.67 8.80
CA GLY A 71 -2.26 -9.35 8.23
C GLY A 71 -3.10 -9.45 6.97
N GLU A 72 -3.85 -8.39 6.70
CA GLU A 72 -4.62 -8.18 5.47
C GLU A 72 -4.27 -6.81 4.88
N LEU A 73 -4.12 -6.77 3.56
CA LEU A 73 -3.98 -5.55 2.77
C LEU A 73 -5.30 -5.24 2.08
N LEU A 74 -5.90 -4.11 2.41
CA LEU A 74 -7.13 -3.61 1.83
C LEU A 74 -6.82 -2.43 0.91
N ILE A 75 -7.41 -2.43 -0.28
CA ILE A 75 -7.29 -1.34 -1.25
C ILE A 75 -8.70 -0.89 -1.60
N SER A 76 -8.97 0.40 -1.45
CA SER A 76 -10.28 1.00 -1.67
C SER A 76 -10.25 1.97 -2.84
N PHE A 77 -11.19 1.75 -3.76
CA PHE A 77 -11.40 2.55 -4.95
C PHE A 77 -12.54 3.53 -4.68
N PRO A 78 -12.33 4.86 -4.78
CA PRO A 78 -13.41 5.81 -4.60
C PRO A 78 -14.44 5.65 -5.73
N ALA A 79 -15.72 5.88 -5.44
CA ALA A 79 -16.80 5.72 -6.41
C ALA A 79 -16.61 6.57 -7.67
N SER A 80 -15.93 7.72 -7.56
CA SER A 80 -15.58 8.58 -8.70
C SER A 80 -14.67 7.91 -9.73
N MET A 81 -13.87 6.91 -9.33
CA MET A 81 -12.95 6.20 -10.21
C MET A 81 -13.66 5.25 -11.17
N LEU A 82 -14.90 4.87 -10.86
CA LEU A 82 -15.71 3.99 -11.69
C LEU A 82 -15.99 4.63 -13.06
N ASN A 83 -16.15 5.95 -13.09
CA ASN A 83 -16.30 6.72 -14.32
C ASN A 83 -14.99 6.78 -15.13
N LEU A 84 -13.83 6.79 -14.47
CA LEU A 84 -12.52 6.73 -15.12
C LEU A 84 -12.35 5.39 -15.84
N PHE A 85 -12.77 4.30 -15.19
CA PHE A 85 -12.73 2.95 -15.75
C PHE A 85 -13.84 2.66 -16.77
N ALA A 86 -14.96 3.39 -16.71
CA ALA A 86 -16.06 3.22 -17.66
C ALA A 86 -15.72 3.73 -19.06
N ASN A 87 -14.81 4.72 -19.18
CA ASN A 87 -14.37 5.25 -20.46
C ASN A 87 -13.01 4.64 -20.86
N PRO A 88 -12.95 3.78 -21.90
CA PRO A 88 -11.71 3.12 -22.33
C PRO A 88 -10.59 4.10 -22.72
N SER A 89 -10.93 5.34 -23.08
CA SER A 89 -9.95 6.37 -23.42
C SER A 89 -9.26 7.01 -22.21
N HIS A 90 -9.78 6.79 -20.99
CA HIS A 90 -9.23 7.35 -19.75
C HIS A 90 -8.88 6.27 -18.70
N SER A 91 -9.19 5.00 -18.96
CA SER A 91 -8.78 3.92 -18.05
C SER A 91 -7.25 3.79 -18.01
N PRO A 92 -6.62 3.74 -16.83
CA PRO A 92 -5.17 3.58 -16.73
C PRO A 92 -4.74 2.23 -17.33
N ASN A 93 -3.65 2.27 -18.10
CA ASN A 93 -3.12 1.08 -18.78
C ASN A 93 -2.58 0.01 -17.82
N SER A 94 -2.23 0.41 -16.58
CA SER A 94 -1.74 -0.49 -15.54
C SER A 94 -1.86 0.15 -14.17
N LEU A 95 -2.21 -0.65 -13.18
CA LEU A 95 -2.15 -0.28 -11.76
C LEU A 95 -1.25 -1.28 -11.04
N GLN A 96 -0.20 -0.78 -10.39
CA GLN A 96 0.75 -1.59 -9.64
C GLN A 96 0.90 -1.09 -8.21
N PHE A 97 1.17 -2.01 -7.29
CA PHE A 97 1.65 -1.70 -5.96
C PHE A 97 2.83 -2.58 -5.59
N ARG A 98 3.57 -2.14 -4.57
CA ARG A 98 4.75 -2.84 -4.08
C ARG A 98 4.65 -3.08 -2.59
N LEU A 99 4.81 -4.33 -2.19
CA LEU A 99 4.97 -4.71 -0.80
C LEU A 99 6.46 -4.70 -0.47
N LYS A 100 6.86 -3.81 0.43
CA LYS A 100 8.23 -3.75 0.95
C LYS A 100 8.37 -4.61 2.19
N ASN A 101 9.61 -4.97 2.53
CA ASN A 101 9.91 -5.77 3.73
C ASN A 101 9.19 -7.12 3.73
N SER A 102 8.94 -7.69 2.54
CA SER A 102 8.17 -8.92 2.35
C SER A 102 8.91 -10.18 2.85
N GLU A 103 10.23 -10.09 3.06
CA GLU A 103 11.07 -11.13 3.66
C GLU A 103 10.67 -11.49 5.10
N HIS A 104 9.96 -10.58 5.79
CA HIS A 104 9.44 -10.83 7.13
C HIS A 104 8.06 -11.49 7.13
N VAL A 105 7.47 -11.72 5.95
CA VAL A 105 6.16 -12.34 5.80
C VAL A 105 6.33 -13.77 5.29
N GLU A 106 6.02 -14.73 6.13
CA GLU A 106 6.24 -16.15 5.83
C GLU A 106 5.33 -16.69 4.72
N ASN A 107 4.07 -16.24 4.69
CA ASN A 107 3.08 -16.74 3.74
C ASN A 107 2.17 -15.61 3.25
N ILE A 108 2.20 -15.36 1.94
CA ILE A 108 1.38 -14.35 1.29
C ILE A 108 0.41 -15.05 0.35
N THR A 109 -0.88 -14.76 0.53
CA THR A 109 -1.94 -15.20 -0.38
C THR A 109 -2.60 -13.97 -1.00
N THR A 110 -2.68 -13.91 -2.32
CA THR A 110 -3.31 -12.81 -3.05
C THR A 110 -4.64 -13.24 -3.65
N ASN A 111 -5.49 -12.27 -4.01
CA ASN A 111 -6.62 -12.53 -4.90
C ASN A 111 -6.07 -12.74 -6.32
N SER A 112 -5.79 -14.00 -6.68
CA SER A 112 -5.16 -14.37 -7.96
C SER A 112 -6.02 -14.09 -9.19
N SER A 113 -7.33 -13.89 -9.03
CA SER A 113 -8.21 -13.45 -10.11
C SER A 113 -8.02 -11.97 -10.44
N LEU A 114 -7.64 -11.17 -9.46
CA LEU A 114 -7.54 -9.71 -9.58
C LEU A 114 -6.10 -9.20 -9.65
N ILE A 115 -5.15 -9.95 -9.07
CA ILE A 115 -3.77 -9.52 -8.87
C ILE A 115 -2.81 -10.54 -9.46
N ILE A 116 -1.90 -10.04 -10.28
CA ILE A 116 -0.81 -10.78 -10.91
C ILE A 116 0.49 -10.39 -10.21
N GLN A 117 1.18 -11.37 -9.63
CA GLN A 117 2.52 -11.15 -9.08
C GLN A 117 3.52 -11.05 -10.23
N ASN A 118 4.32 -9.99 -10.24
CA ASN A 118 5.41 -9.84 -11.20
C ASN A 118 6.64 -10.61 -10.72
N GLU A 119 7.52 -10.95 -11.66
CA GLU A 119 8.83 -11.53 -11.35
C GLU A 119 9.58 -10.62 -10.37
N PRO A 120 10.06 -11.16 -9.23
CA PRO A 120 10.78 -10.37 -8.26
C PRO A 120 12.10 -9.88 -8.88
N SER A 121 12.45 -8.62 -8.67
CA SER A 121 13.81 -8.18 -8.94
C SER A 121 14.76 -8.93 -8.02
N LYS A 122 15.80 -9.55 -8.59
CA LYS A 122 16.76 -10.42 -7.87
C LYS A 122 17.45 -9.76 -6.67
N ASP A 123 17.43 -8.43 -6.59
CA ASP A 123 18.12 -7.63 -5.58
C ASP A 123 17.16 -6.89 -4.62
N SER A 124 15.84 -7.15 -4.67
CA SER A 124 14.87 -6.43 -3.84
C SER A 124 14.14 -7.34 -2.85
N ASN A 125 14.14 -6.94 -1.57
CA ASN A 125 13.25 -7.40 -0.50
C ASN A 125 11.80 -6.90 -0.69
N GLU A 126 11.36 -6.81 -1.94
CA GLU A 126 10.09 -6.20 -2.32
C GLU A 126 9.38 -7.11 -3.34
N LEU A 127 8.06 -7.25 -3.18
CA LEU A 127 7.19 -7.94 -4.14
C LEU A 127 6.36 -6.91 -4.89
N ILE A 128 6.31 -7.04 -6.21
CA ILE A 128 5.56 -6.12 -7.09
C ILE A 128 4.33 -6.85 -7.62
N TYR A 129 3.17 -6.23 -7.47
CA TYR A 129 1.89 -6.78 -7.86
C TYR A 129 1.19 -5.83 -8.85
N THR A 130 0.67 -6.39 -9.95
CA THR A 130 -0.11 -5.68 -10.96
C THR A 130 -1.56 -6.10 -10.87
N PHE A 131 -2.50 -5.16 -11.00
CA PHE A 131 -3.92 -5.48 -11.15
C PHE A 131 -4.21 -5.94 -12.58
N ASP A 132 -5.03 -6.99 -12.71
CA ASP A 132 -5.72 -7.24 -13.98
C ASP A 132 -6.77 -6.14 -14.16
N MET A 133 -6.48 -5.19 -15.05
CA MET A 133 -7.37 -4.04 -15.29
C MET A 133 -8.72 -4.47 -15.86
N THR A 134 -8.81 -5.61 -16.55
CA THR A 134 -10.07 -6.13 -17.08
C THR A 134 -10.94 -6.64 -15.94
N GLU A 135 -10.37 -7.50 -15.09
CA GLU A 135 -11.11 -8.08 -13.96
C GLU A 135 -11.43 -7.03 -12.89
N LEU A 136 -10.53 -6.07 -12.67
CA LEU A 136 -10.76 -4.93 -11.80
C LEU A 136 -11.96 -4.11 -12.28
N ASN A 137 -12.03 -3.78 -13.57
CA ASN A 137 -13.14 -3.02 -14.13
C ASN A 137 -14.47 -3.76 -14.00
N ASN A 138 -14.48 -5.07 -14.22
CA ASN A 138 -15.67 -5.91 -14.07
C ASN A 138 -16.14 -5.94 -12.60
N THR A 139 -15.20 -6.20 -11.68
CA THR A 139 -15.48 -6.25 -10.24
C THR A 139 -16.04 -4.93 -9.75
N LEU A 140 -15.42 -3.83 -10.14
CA LEU A 140 -15.81 -2.48 -9.76
C LEU A 140 -17.20 -2.09 -10.30
N ARG A 141 -17.57 -2.52 -11.52
CA ARG A 141 -18.92 -2.33 -12.06
C ARG A 141 -19.98 -3.15 -11.32
N ASN A 142 -19.69 -4.41 -11.02
CA ASN A 142 -20.61 -5.29 -10.31
C ASN A 142 -20.93 -4.80 -8.88
N LEU A 143 -20.05 -4.02 -8.28
CA LEU A 143 -20.27 -3.39 -6.96
C LEU A 143 -21.18 -2.15 -7.03
N GLN A 144 -21.52 -1.64 -8.22
CA GLN A 144 -22.44 -0.52 -8.40
C GLN A 144 -23.89 -0.94 -8.66
N GLU A 145 -24.12 -2.19 -9.03
CA GLU A 145 -25.44 -2.79 -9.25
C GLU A 145 -26.05 -3.27 -7.93
#